data_AF-A0A178B7G5-F1
#
_entry.id   AF-A0A178B7G5-F1
#
_cell.length_a   1.000
_cell.length_b   1.000
_cell.length_c   1.000
_cell.angle_alpha   90.00
_cell.angle_beta   90.00
_cell.angle_gamma   90.00
#
_symmetry.space_group_name_H-M   'P 1'
#
loop_
_entity.id
_entity.type
_entity.pdbx_description
1 polymer ?
#
loop_
_entity_poly.entity_id
_entity_poly.type
_entity_poly.pdbx_seq_one_letter_code
_entity_poly.pdbx_strand_id
1 'polypeptide(L)'
;MDGPKLPVELLLEILRLSVSIRTLKRILRLRLVNKLFATEIMKLLPGHPLLSAHLSTYQAKSPPNSLESAHLIQHLKSGPEDEASKDLIIIKEVAVALAQADTKGRSIDDFLTSLCSLAVSRYRYGCLWVPVTSWETWNCIKFHANLSRELFVAALYMQVTPVVADVWQKTPWYWHDAYSNFFGNAFEQAMAHDGTHHLIESLLMSRQFTQDTRRALLRFAAERGNLDMVRLVWNHDTEVCPWVFVRFPREGSEGHRNNRLLSKMHTPSRQVFDFLMELRHKHCVGKSFGPWQWTEFLVRCAIEGWTDMASHYIKLGAEVDGFSMIDISNDPEAQHKLSWEWCPQPLIVAVGKGRRDMVKLLLNHGASVNGLTLQTAITCGQIEIVEMLLQHGFDFKTIPSALPLAAQRGYKLVVRMLLEKCPDAERVAGGLLVQAVQLEDEELFGLLVNVGGGIVAEHVREQCLRVCQEDGLESMEKLLRELQYALVE
;
A
#
# COMPACT_ATOMS: atom_id res chain seq x y z
N MET A 1 21.50 35.62 -8.21
CA MET A 1 21.05 36.75 -7.38
C MET A 1 20.60 36.16 -6.06
N ASP A 2 21.54 36.03 -5.13
CA ASP A 2 21.28 35.55 -3.77
C ASP A 2 20.46 36.63 -3.05
N GLY A 3 19.14 36.44 -3.03
CA GLY A 3 18.26 37.21 -2.16
C GLY A 3 18.62 36.95 -0.68
N PRO A 4 18.23 37.86 0.23
CA PRO A 4 18.57 37.73 1.64
C PRO A 4 18.08 36.38 2.18
N LYS A 5 19.03 35.52 2.57
CA LYS A 5 18.73 34.25 3.25
C LYS A 5 18.15 34.61 4.61
N LEU A 6 16.88 34.28 4.81
CA LEU A 6 16.25 34.42 6.13
C LEU A 6 17.09 33.60 7.13
N PRO A 7 17.56 34.19 8.24
CA PRO A 7 18.30 33.44 9.25
C PRO A 7 17.48 32.26 9.74
N VAL A 8 18.12 31.10 9.90
CA VAL A 8 17.44 29.87 10.34
C VAL A 8 16.78 30.07 11.70
N GLU A 9 17.35 30.90 12.58
CA GLU A 9 16.71 31.24 13.87
C GLU A 9 15.41 32.01 13.70
N LEU A 10 15.34 32.96 12.77
CA LEU A 10 14.11 33.70 12.45
C LEU A 10 13.05 32.80 11.83
N LEU A 11 13.46 31.85 10.97
CA LEU A 11 12.55 30.85 10.43
C LEU A 11 11.99 29.93 11.52
N LEU A 12 12.84 29.49 12.45
CA LEU A 12 12.45 28.68 13.60
C LEU A 12 11.50 29.44 14.52
N GLU A 13 11.71 30.73 14.72
CA GLU A 13 10.83 31.57 15.54
C GLU A 13 9.47 31.81 14.87
N ILE A 14 9.46 32.05 13.55
CA ILE A 14 8.23 32.13 12.76
C ILE A 14 7.48 30.81 12.83
N LEU A 15 8.17 29.67 12.72
CA LEU A 15 7.57 28.35 12.86
C LEU A 15 7.02 28.16 14.28
N ARG A 16 7.77 28.46 15.34
CA ARG A 16 7.31 28.40 16.75
C ARG A 16 6.07 29.26 17.00
N LEU A 17 6.03 30.48 16.48
CA LEU A 17 4.90 31.39 16.63
C LEU A 17 3.69 30.98 15.78
N SER A 18 3.90 30.44 14.58
CA SER A 18 2.80 29.93 13.76
C SER A 18 2.23 28.60 14.27
N VAL A 19 3.05 27.81 14.95
CA VAL A 19 2.72 26.60 15.74
C VAL A 19 1.86 26.92 16.96
N SER A 20 2.22 27.94 17.75
CA SER A 20 1.49 28.27 18.97
C SER A 20 0.10 28.87 18.68
N ILE A 21 -0.12 29.36 17.47
CA ILE A 21 -1.36 30.05 17.08
C ILE A 21 -2.29 29.17 16.20
N ARG A 22 -1.79 28.14 15.46
CA ARG A 22 -2.58 27.50 14.37
C ARG A 22 -2.33 25.98 14.15
N THR A 23 -3.25 25.35 13.40
CA THR A 23 -3.26 23.89 13.08
C THR A 23 -2.15 23.46 12.09
N LEU A 24 -1.74 22.18 12.15
CA LEU A 24 -0.72 21.57 11.27
C LEU A 24 -0.98 21.81 9.77
N LYS A 25 -2.27 21.87 9.37
CA LYS A 25 -2.71 22.14 8.00
C LYS A 25 -2.22 23.50 7.46
N ARG A 26 -2.06 24.52 8.32
CA ARG A 26 -1.53 25.84 7.91
C ARG A 26 0.00 25.89 7.85
N ILE A 27 0.69 25.11 8.70
CA ILE A 27 2.16 25.00 8.65
C ILE A 27 2.60 24.33 7.34
N LEU A 28 1.93 23.24 6.94
CA LEU A 28 2.21 22.57 5.67
C LEU A 28 1.95 23.46 4.44
N ARG A 29 1.07 24.47 4.54
CA ARG A 29 0.82 25.44 3.46
C ARG A 29 1.96 26.43 3.25
N LEU A 30 2.80 26.69 4.26
CA LEU A 30 3.99 27.55 4.09
C LEU A 30 4.99 26.97 3.09
N ARG A 31 4.96 25.65 2.86
CA ARG A 31 5.73 24.98 1.78
C ARG A 31 5.34 25.47 0.38
N LEU A 32 4.12 25.98 0.21
CA LEU A 32 3.60 26.45 -1.08
C LEU A 32 4.08 27.87 -1.41
N VAL A 33 4.64 28.59 -0.44
CA VAL A 33 5.05 29.99 -0.59
C VAL A 33 6.36 30.11 -1.40
N ASN A 34 7.35 29.25 -1.13
CA ASN A 34 8.64 29.25 -1.85
C ASN A 34 9.38 27.90 -1.65
N LYS A 35 10.25 27.54 -2.61
CA LYS A 35 11.18 26.39 -2.54
C LYS A 35 12.00 26.37 -1.25
N LEU A 36 12.48 27.52 -0.77
CA LEU A 36 13.27 27.59 0.47
C LEU A 36 12.43 27.19 1.70
N PHE A 37 11.21 27.70 1.81
CA PHE A 37 10.27 27.28 2.85
C PHE A 37 9.92 25.80 2.71
N ALA A 38 9.72 25.31 1.48
CA ALA A 38 9.46 23.90 1.23
C ALA A 38 10.60 23.00 1.76
N THR A 39 11.86 23.36 1.49
CA THR A 39 13.03 22.58 1.95
C THR A 39 13.23 22.66 3.46
N GLU A 40 13.15 23.84 4.05
CA GLU A 40 13.45 24.01 5.48
C GLU A 40 12.34 23.48 6.38
N ILE A 41 11.06 23.62 5.98
CA ILE A 41 9.96 23.00 6.72
C ILE A 41 10.10 21.47 6.73
N MET A 42 10.47 20.86 5.60
CA MET A 42 10.64 19.41 5.53
C MET A 42 11.84 18.90 6.34
N LYS A 43 12.86 19.74 6.60
CA LYS A 43 13.98 19.42 7.49
C LYS A 43 13.64 19.57 8.97
N LEU A 44 12.86 20.59 9.33
CA LEU A 44 12.61 20.96 10.74
C LEU A 44 11.40 20.24 11.34
N LEU A 45 10.40 19.93 10.53
CA LEU A 45 9.15 19.30 10.96
C LEU A 45 9.33 17.91 11.60
N PRO A 46 10.28 17.05 11.16
CA PRO A 46 10.58 15.78 11.83
C PRO A 46 11.09 15.91 13.27
N GLY A 47 11.54 17.09 13.73
CA GLY A 47 11.96 17.30 15.12
C GLY A 47 10.88 17.89 16.02
N HIS A 48 9.69 18.18 15.50
CA HIS A 48 8.73 19.07 16.16
C HIS A 48 7.63 18.31 16.95
N PRO A 49 7.31 18.70 18.21
CA PRO A 49 6.33 18.00 19.07
C PRO A 49 4.91 17.90 18.49
N LEU A 50 4.49 18.89 17.68
CA LEU A 50 3.19 18.86 17.00
C LEU A 50 3.04 17.67 16.04
N LEU A 51 4.14 17.21 15.42
CA LEU A 51 4.06 16.08 14.51
C LEU A 51 3.78 14.80 15.31
N SER A 52 4.39 14.64 16.48
CA SER A 52 4.10 13.55 17.42
C SER A 52 2.63 13.56 17.89
N ALA A 53 2.10 14.74 18.24
CA ALA A 53 0.69 14.90 18.63
C ALA A 53 -0.30 14.69 17.47
N HIS A 54 0.09 14.99 16.23
CA HIS A 54 -0.74 14.69 15.06
C HIS A 54 -0.71 13.21 14.70
N LEU A 55 0.47 12.58 14.75
CA LEU A 55 0.66 11.17 14.42
C LEU A 55 -0.01 10.25 15.44
N SER A 56 -0.10 10.63 16.72
CA SER A 56 -0.86 9.88 17.74
C SER A 56 -2.37 9.88 17.47
N THR A 57 -2.91 10.86 16.73
CA THR A 57 -4.31 10.89 16.29
C THR A 57 -4.57 10.16 14.97
N TYR A 58 -3.51 9.69 14.30
CA TYR A 58 -3.60 9.14 12.95
C TYR A 58 -4.13 7.71 12.96
N GLN A 59 -5.45 7.56 12.78
CA GLN A 59 -6.09 6.27 12.57
C GLN A 59 -5.91 5.82 11.11
N ALA A 60 -4.86 5.03 10.91
CA ALA A 60 -4.50 4.23 9.73
C ALA A 60 -5.51 4.21 8.56
N LYS A 61 -5.28 5.04 7.53
CA LYS A 61 -5.89 4.87 6.19
C LYS A 61 -4.93 5.09 5.00
N SER A 62 -3.70 5.53 5.22
CA SER A 62 -2.74 5.84 4.15
C SER A 62 -1.35 5.27 4.44
N PRO A 63 -0.57 4.91 3.41
CA PRO A 63 0.82 4.53 3.59
C PRO A 63 1.62 5.71 4.15
N PRO A 64 2.62 5.45 5.01
CA PRO A 64 3.39 6.50 5.65
C PRO A 64 4.24 7.28 4.66
N ASN A 65 4.27 8.61 4.82
CA ASN A 65 5.05 9.51 3.99
C ASN A 65 6.52 9.56 4.45
N SER A 66 7.45 9.98 3.58
CA SER A 66 8.89 10.12 3.91
C SER A 66 9.17 10.96 5.17
N LEU A 67 8.28 11.90 5.47
CA LEU A 67 8.31 12.73 6.67
C LEU A 67 8.10 11.90 7.96
N GLU A 68 7.23 10.90 7.93
CA GLU A 68 6.88 10.06 9.08
C GLU A 68 8.03 9.11 9.41
N SER A 69 8.68 8.54 8.39
CA SER A 69 9.92 7.77 8.55
C SER A 69 11.04 8.63 9.14
N ALA A 70 11.22 9.86 8.63
CA ALA A 70 12.24 10.78 9.13
C ALA A 70 11.99 11.19 10.59
N HIS A 71 10.73 11.44 10.97
CA HIS A 71 10.34 11.75 12.35
C HIS A 71 10.67 10.61 13.31
N LEU A 72 10.33 9.37 12.92
CA LEU A 72 10.60 8.18 13.71
C LEU A 72 12.12 7.99 13.94
N ILE A 73 12.91 8.13 12.87
CA ILE A 73 14.38 8.03 12.93
C ILE A 73 14.96 9.12 13.84
N GLN A 74 14.49 10.37 13.71
CA GLN A 74 14.97 11.46 14.55
C GLN A 74 14.60 11.25 16.02
N HIS A 75 13.38 10.81 16.31
CA HIS A 75 12.94 10.52 17.67
C HIS A 75 13.74 9.39 18.32
N LEU A 76 14.07 8.32 17.57
CA LEU A 76 14.96 7.25 18.05
C LEU A 76 16.39 7.73 18.33
N LYS A 77 16.86 8.76 17.62
CA LYS A 77 18.21 9.33 17.79
C LYS A 77 18.30 10.34 18.93
N SER A 78 17.27 11.14 19.17
CA SER A 78 17.33 12.30 20.08
C SER A 78 16.27 12.33 21.18
N GLY A 79 15.33 11.38 21.21
CA GLY A 79 14.24 11.35 22.19
C GLY A 79 14.70 10.89 23.59
N PRO A 80 14.12 11.44 24.68
CA PRO A 80 14.37 10.93 26.02
C PRO A 80 13.91 9.47 26.16
N GLU A 81 14.73 8.62 26.75
CA GLU A 81 14.46 7.18 26.89
C GLU A 81 13.19 6.90 27.71
N ASP A 82 12.79 7.84 28.58
CA ASP A 82 11.62 7.74 29.45
C ASP A 82 10.27 7.98 28.75
N GLU A 83 10.26 8.61 27.56
CA GLU A 83 9.04 8.86 26.76
C GLU A 83 8.92 7.96 25.52
N ALA A 84 9.98 7.21 25.19
CA ALA A 84 9.98 6.31 24.05
C ALA A 84 9.03 5.12 24.28
N SER A 85 8.19 4.80 23.29
CA SER A 85 7.37 3.60 23.34
C SER A 85 8.25 2.34 23.45
N LYS A 86 7.77 1.30 24.14
CA LYS A 86 8.50 0.02 24.29
C LYS A 86 8.91 -0.58 22.94
N ASP A 87 8.11 -0.36 21.90
CA ASP A 87 8.36 -0.83 20.55
C ASP A 87 9.59 -0.17 19.91
N LEU A 88 9.79 1.13 20.15
CA LEU A 88 10.96 1.87 19.69
C LEU A 88 12.25 1.40 20.39
N ILE A 89 12.16 1.04 21.67
CA ILE A 89 13.29 0.47 22.42
C ILE A 89 13.71 -0.86 21.80
N ILE A 90 12.77 -1.73 21.44
CA ILE A 90 13.08 -3.03 20.80
C ILE A 90 13.79 -2.83 19.47
N ILE A 91 13.35 -1.88 18.63
CA ILE A 91 14.02 -1.58 17.35
C ILE A 91 15.48 -1.11 17.60
N LYS A 92 15.71 -0.28 18.61
CA LYS A 92 17.04 0.19 19.00
C LYS A 92 17.93 -0.96 19.50
N GLU A 93 17.40 -1.82 20.37
CA GLU A 93 18.12 -3.00 20.87
C GLU A 93 18.51 -3.97 19.74
N VAL A 94 17.59 -4.23 18.80
CA VAL A 94 17.86 -5.05 17.62
C VAL A 94 18.95 -4.42 16.76
N ALA A 95 18.91 -3.11 16.50
CA ALA A 95 19.93 -2.42 15.71
C ALA A 95 21.32 -2.52 16.37
N VAL A 96 21.41 -2.38 17.69
CA VAL A 96 22.66 -2.53 18.45
C VAL A 96 23.20 -3.95 18.35
N ALA A 97 22.36 -4.96 18.56
CA ALA A 97 22.76 -6.36 18.48
C ALA A 97 23.24 -6.75 17.07
N LEU A 98 22.59 -6.23 16.02
CA LEU A 98 23.03 -6.44 14.64
C LEU A 98 24.37 -5.76 14.35
N ALA A 99 24.56 -4.52 14.80
CA ALA A 99 25.81 -3.79 14.59
C ALA A 99 27.01 -4.46 15.28
N GLN A 100 26.81 -5.03 16.47
CA GLN A 100 27.86 -5.75 17.21
C GLN A 100 28.31 -7.03 16.51
N ALA A 101 27.41 -7.69 15.77
CA ALA A 101 27.66 -8.96 15.11
C ALA A 101 27.89 -8.82 13.59
N ASP A 102 27.85 -7.59 13.06
CA ASP A 102 28.01 -7.33 11.64
C ASP A 102 29.48 -7.48 11.21
N THR A 103 29.71 -8.34 10.23
CA THR A 103 31.06 -8.55 9.66
C THR A 103 31.42 -7.48 8.62
N LYS A 104 30.45 -6.67 8.18
CA LYS A 104 30.61 -5.62 7.17
C LYS A 104 30.90 -4.23 7.76
N GLY A 105 30.89 -4.09 9.09
CA GLY A 105 31.24 -2.86 9.79
C GLY A 105 30.21 -1.73 9.64
N ARG A 106 28.93 -2.05 9.38
CA ARG A 106 27.86 -1.05 9.34
C ARG A 106 27.62 -0.45 10.72
N SER A 107 27.31 0.84 10.77
CA SER A 107 27.04 1.56 12.01
C SER A 107 25.63 1.27 12.53
N ILE A 108 25.39 1.52 13.82
CA ILE A 108 24.04 1.42 14.42
C ILE A 108 23.05 2.31 13.67
N ASP A 109 23.50 3.48 13.20
CA ASP A 109 22.70 4.44 12.45
C ASP A 109 22.22 3.91 11.10
N ASP A 110 23.06 3.11 10.42
CA ASP A 110 22.69 2.45 9.17
C ASP A 110 21.59 1.42 9.44
N PHE A 111 21.75 0.62 10.50
CA PHE A 111 20.74 -0.36 10.90
C PHE A 111 19.42 0.29 11.28
N LEU A 112 19.45 1.34 12.11
CA LEU A 112 18.26 2.08 12.52
C LEU A 112 17.50 2.63 11.30
N THR A 113 18.21 3.24 10.36
CA THR A 113 17.60 3.81 9.16
C THR A 113 16.86 2.75 8.35
N SER A 114 17.51 1.61 8.08
CA SER A 114 16.90 0.51 7.33
C SER A 114 15.74 -0.15 8.10
N LEU A 115 15.90 -0.45 9.39
CA LEU A 115 14.86 -1.09 10.19
C LEU A 115 13.63 -0.19 10.37
N CYS A 116 13.83 1.11 10.56
CA CYS A 116 12.74 2.07 10.64
C CYS A 116 12.00 2.18 9.32
N SER A 117 12.72 2.25 8.20
CA SER A 117 12.10 2.27 6.88
C SER A 117 11.26 1.01 6.63
N LEU A 118 11.75 -0.16 7.06
CA LEU A 118 11.06 -1.43 6.94
C LEU A 118 9.80 -1.46 7.82
N ALA A 119 9.93 -1.12 9.10
CA ALA A 119 8.83 -1.11 10.07
C ALA A 119 7.71 -0.15 9.62
N VAL A 120 8.07 1.04 9.15
CA VAL A 120 7.14 2.03 8.62
C VAL A 120 6.46 1.52 7.34
N SER A 121 7.19 0.86 6.43
CA SER A 121 6.60 0.33 5.20
C SER A 121 5.55 -0.78 5.42
N ARG A 122 5.63 -1.50 6.55
CA ARG A 122 4.81 -2.68 6.84
C ARG A 122 3.74 -2.47 7.90
N TYR A 123 3.98 -1.60 8.88
CA TYR A 123 3.11 -1.44 10.04
C TYR A 123 2.27 -0.17 9.99
N ARG A 124 1.06 -0.23 10.57
CA ARG A 124 0.21 0.96 10.75
C ARG A 124 0.90 1.88 11.77
N TYR A 125 1.53 2.93 11.27
CA TYR A 125 2.35 3.89 12.02
C TYR A 125 1.78 4.33 13.38
N GLY A 126 0.45 4.45 13.50
CA GLY A 126 -0.23 4.87 14.74
C GLY A 126 -0.03 3.96 15.97
N CYS A 127 0.34 2.69 15.80
CA CYS A 127 0.56 1.79 16.93
C CYS A 127 1.93 1.95 17.60
N LEU A 128 2.92 2.50 16.88
CA LEU A 128 4.29 2.71 17.40
C LEU A 128 4.36 3.78 18.49
N TRP A 129 3.27 4.53 18.71
CA TRP A 129 3.21 5.70 19.60
C TRP A 129 2.20 5.54 20.75
N VAL A 130 1.66 4.34 20.97
CA VAL A 130 0.71 4.11 22.07
C VAL A 130 1.48 4.04 23.40
N PRO A 131 1.21 4.94 24.37
CA PRO A 131 1.82 4.88 25.69
C PRO A 131 1.40 3.60 26.44
N VAL A 132 2.28 3.08 27.29
CA VAL A 132 2.17 1.77 27.98
C VAL A 132 1.08 1.75 29.09
N THR A 133 0.10 2.65 29.07
CA THR A 133 -0.76 2.92 30.22
C THR A 133 -2.13 2.23 30.20
N SER A 134 -2.45 1.36 29.23
CA SER A 134 -3.75 0.68 29.16
C SER A 134 -3.69 -0.80 29.55
N TRP A 135 -4.73 -1.32 30.20
CA TRP A 135 -4.86 -2.76 30.46
C TRP A 135 -4.97 -3.59 29.15
N GLU A 136 -5.37 -2.96 28.05
CA GLU A 136 -5.37 -3.53 26.70
C GLU A 136 -3.95 -3.71 26.14
N THR A 137 -2.98 -2.86 26.54
CA THR A 137 -1.55 -3.06 26.22
C THR A 137 -0.91 -4.20 27.01
N TRP A 138 -1.47 -4.62 28.15
CA TRP A 138 -1.03 -5.84 28.86
C TRP A 138 -1.24 -7.14 28.05
N ASN A 139 -2.26 -7.18 27.19
CA ASN A 139 -2.43 -8.29 26.23
C ASN A 139 -1.47 -8.20 25.05
N CYS A 140 -1.07 -7.00 24.62
CA CYS A 140 0.05 -6.81 23.68
C CYS A 140 1.39 -7.27 24.31
N ILE A 141 1.60 -7.01 25.61
CA ILE A 141 2.82 -7.40 26.36
C ILE A 141 3.02 -8.93 26.41
N LYS A 142 1.95 -9.74 26.46
CA LYS A 142 2.08 -11.22 26.35
C LYS A 142 2.53 -11.70 24.97
N PHE A 143 2.33 -10.90 23.90
CA PHE A 143 2.79 -11.20 22.55
C PHE A 143 4.23 -10.73 22.26
N HIS A 144 4.79 -9.84 23.09
CA HIS A 144 6.11 -9.20 22.88
C HIS A 144 7.27 -9.96 23.55
N ALA A 145 7.10 -11.24 23.86
CA ALA A 145 8.02 -12.01 24.70
C ALA A 145 9.31 -12.53 24.02
N ASN A 146 9.67 -12.14 22.79
CA ASN A 146 10.85 -12.70 22.14
C ASN A 146 11.65 -11.70 21.29
N LEU A 147 12.56 -10.95 21.94
CA LEU A 147 13.61 -10.19 21.25
C LEU A 147 14.34 -11.04 20.19
N SER A 148 14.51 -12.34 20.45
CA SER A 148 15.13 -13.28 19.50
C SER A 148 14.35 -13.42 18.18
N ARG A 149 13.02 -13.25 18.16
CA ARG A 149 12.24 -13.27 16.89
C ARG A 149 12.51 -12.03 16.07
N GLU A 150 12.42 -10.87 16.71
CA GLU A 150 12.65 -9.56 16.09
C GLU A 150 14.09 -9.51 15.55
N LEU A 151 15.06 -9.93 16.36
CA LEU A 151 16.46 -10.02 15.98
C LEU A 151 16.68 -10.99 14.82
N PHE A 152 16.03 -12.15 14.80
CA PHE A 152 16.17 -13.12 13.72
C PHE A 152 15.67 -12.57 12.37
N VAL A 153 14.45 -12.02 12.34
CA VAL A 153 13.87 -11.46 11.10
C VAL A 153 14.69 -10.26 10.61
N ALA A 154 15.11 -9.39 11.53
CA ALA A 154 15.96 -8.26 11.21
C ALA A 154 17.34 -8.70 10.70
N ALA A 155 17.95 -9.74 11.29
CA ALA A 155 19.22 -10.29 10.83
C ALA A 155 19.12 -10.91 9.44
N LEU A 156 18.01 -11.58 9.12
CA LEU A 156 17.74 -12.09 7.77
C LEU A 156 17.63 -10.97 6.75
N TYR A 157 16.82 -9.94 7.04
CA TYR A 157 16.67 -8.77 6.18
C TYR A 157 18.01 -8.06 5.95
N MET A 158 18.75 -7.82 7.03
CA MET A 158 20.03 -7.11 6.98
C MET A 158 21.22 -7.98 6.56
N GLN A 159 20.99 -9.27 6.30
CA GLN A 159 21.99 -10.28 5.92
C GLN A 159 23.17 -10.39 6.90
N VAL A 160 22.87 -10.39 8.20
CA VAL A 160 23.87 -10.60 9.27
C VAL A 160 23.95 -12.09 9.59
N THR A 161 24.71 -12.83 8.78
CA THR A 161 24.83 -14.30 8.83
C THR A 161 25.17 -14.89 10.20
N PRO A 162 26.07 -14.31 11.03
CA PRO A 162 26.39 -14.88 12.34
C PRO A 162 25.18 -14.91 13.28
N VAL A 163 24.39 -13.83 13.31
CA VAL A 163 23.20 -13.72 14.16
C VAL A 163 22.11 -14.69 13.67
N VAL A 164 21.92 -14.79 12.35
CA VAL A 164 20.96 -15.73 11.76
C VAL A 164 21.30 -17.16 12.18
N ALA A 165 22.57 -17.58 12.05
CA ALA A 165 22.99 -18.93 12.42
C ALA A 165 22.86 -19.19 13.92
N ASP A 166 23.26 -18.25 14.77
CA ASP A 166 23.21 -18.38 16.22
C ASP A 166 21.76 -18.50 16.73
N VAL A 167 20.89 -17.58 16.29
CA VAL A 167 19.49 -17.58 16.71
C VAL A 167 18.78 -18.82 16.18
N TRP A 168 19.01 -19.18 14.91
CA TRP A 168 18.39 -20.36 14.30
C TRP A 168 18.71 -21.67 15.03
N GLN A 169 19.95 -21.86 15.48
CA GLN A 169 20.34 -23.06 16.24
C GLN A 169 19.70 -23.12 17.64
N LYS A 170 19.49 -21.96 18.27
CA LYS A 170 18.97 -21.85 19.63
C LYS A 170 17.44 -21.82 19.70
N THR A 171 16.76 -21.51 18.59
CA THR A 171 15.30 -21.41 18.56
C THR A 171 14.61 -22.77 18.47
N PRO A 172 13.42 -22.94 19.06
CA PRO A 172 12.63 -24.17 18.88
C PRO A 172 12.06 -24.33 17.47
N TRP A 173 11.80 -25.59 17.09
CA TRP A 173 11.22 -26.02 15.80
C TRP A 173 9.81 -25.47 15.48
N TYR A 174 9.11 -24.76 16.36
CA TYR A 174 7.82 -24.15 16.01
C TYR A 174 7.96 -22.69 15.53
N TRP A 175 9.18 -22.19 15.38
CA TRP A 175 9.48 -20.83 14.88
C TRP A 175 9.66 -20.76 13.36
N HIS A 176 9.32 -21.83 12.64
CA HIS A 176 9.45 -21.92 11.19
C HIS A 176 8.49 -21.03 10.39
N ASP A 177 7.66 -20.24 11.06
CA ASP A 177 6.93 -19.13 10.46
C ASP A 177 7.09 -17.89 11.36
N ALA A 178 8.35 -17.61 11.76
CA ALA A 178 8.67 -16.51 12.64
C ALA A 178 8.19 -15.20 12.02
N TYR A 179 7.09 -14.71 12.57
CA TYR A 179 6.53 -13.40 12.27
C TYR A 179 7.05 -12.43 13.32
N SER A 180 7.87 -11.49 12.86
CA SER A 180 8.26 -10.31 13.63
C SER A 180 7.09 -9.33 13.63
N ASN A 181 6.80 -8.76 14.79
CA ASN A 181 5.74 -7.78 14.93
C ASN A 181 6.06 -6.48 14.16
N PHE A 182 7.34 -6.18 13.95
CA PHE A 182 7.80 -4.95 13.28
C PHE A 182 8.19 -5.16 11.82
N PHE A 183 8.88 -6.26 11.53
CA PHE A 183 9.58 -6.50 10.27
C PHE A 183 8.90 -7.55 9.38
N GLY A 184 7.82 -8.19 9.88
CA GLY A 184 7.03 -9.16 9.12
C GLY A 184 7.62 -10.57 9.13
N ASN A 185 7.43 -11.30 8.03
CA ASN A 185 7.79 -12.72 7.98
C ASN A 185 9.28 -12.96 7.68
N ALA A 186 9.93 -13.79 8.50
CA ALA A 186 11.34 -14.17 8.35
C ALA A 186 11.72 -14.61 6.93
N PHE A 187 10.98 -15.54 6.35
CA PHE A 187 11.33 -16.12 5.05
C PHE A 187 10.99 -15.19 3.88
N GLU A 188 9.98 -14.34 4.04
CA GLU A 188 9.73 -13.28 3.07
C GLU A 188 10.93 -12.32 2.98
N GLN A 189 11.54 -11.97 4.13
CA GLN A 189 12.72 -11.11 4.19
C GLN A 189 14.00 -11.83 3.73
N ALA A 190 14.16 -13.10 4.09
CA ALA A 190 15.28 -13.91 3.61
C ALA A 190 15.30 -13.99 2.08
N MET A 191 14.12 -14.06 1.44
CA MET A 191 13.98 -14.15 -0.01
C MET A 191 13.92 -12.78 -0.71
N ALA A 192 13.98 -11.66 0.03
CA ALA A 192 13.89 -10.32 -0.52
C ALA A 192 15.19 -9.84 -1.19
N HIS A 193 16.32 -10.49 -0.90
CA HIS A 193 17.63 -10.10 -1.41
C HIS A 193 18.25 -11.23 -2.23
N ASP A 194 18.64 -10.95 -3.48
CA ASP A 194 19.16 -11.94 -4.44
C ASP A 194 20.43 -12.69 -3.98
N GLY A 195 21.12 -12.17 -2.95
CA GLY A 195 22.35 -12.75 -2.41
C GLY A 195 22.18 -13.75 -1.26
N THR A 196 20.96 -14.12 -0.87
CA THR A 196 20.72 -14.97 0.32
C THR A 196 20.77 -16.48 0.05
N HIS A 197 21.17 -16.91 -1.15
CA HIS A 197 21.22 -18.33 -1.52
C HIS A 197 22.01 -19.18 -0.52
N HIS A 198 23.23 -18.79 -0.18
CA HIS A 198 24.07 -19.49 0.80
C HIS A 198 23.50 -19.46 2.22
N LEU A 199 22.79 -18.40 2.57
CA LEU A 199 22.14 -18.28 3.88
C LEU A 199 20.98 -19.28 3.97
N ILE A 200 20.14 -19.35 2.94
CA ILE A 200 19.03 -20.30 2.87
C ILE A 200 19.55 -21.74 2.83
N GLU A 201 20.60 -22.01 2.05
CA GLU A 201 21.27 -23.30 2.03
C GLU A 201 21.78 -23.70 3.43
N SER A 202 22.41 -22.77 4.16
CA SER A 202 22.86 -23.01 5.54
C SER A 202 21.71 -23.30 6.52
N LEU A 203 20.56 -22.65 6.33
CA LEU A 203 19.34 -22.89 7.12
C LEU A 203 18.75 -24.27 6.79
N LEU A 204 18.76 -24.67 5.52
CA LEU A 204 18.28 -25.97 5.06
C LEU A 204 19.17 -27.14 5.54
N MET A 205 20.46 -26.91 5.71
CA MET A 205 21.41 -27.89 6.26
C MET A 205 21.31 -28.07 7.79
N SER A 206 20.49 -27.27 8.46
CA SER A 206 20.33 -27.34 9.91
C SER A 206 19.49 -28.55 10.35
N ARG A 207 19.75 -29.07 11.55
CA ARG A 207 18.98 -30.19 12.16
C ARG A 207 17.51 -29.86 12.45
N GLN A 208 17.11 -28.60 12.30
CA GLN A 208 15.74 -28.14 12.54
C GLN A 208 14.92 -27.99 11.24
N PHE A 209 15.44 -28.50 10.11
CA PHE A 209 14.71 -28.49 8.86
C PHE A 209 13.49 -29.43 8.92
N THR A 210 12.29 -28.90 8.71
CA THR A 210 11.03 -29.64 8.73
C THR A 210 10.25 -29.48 7.42
N GLN A 211 9.25 -30.33 7.22
CA GLN A 211 8.38 -30.25 6.04
C GLN A 211 7.61 -28.92 6.00
N ASP A 212 7.17 -28.39 7.15
CA ASP A 212 6.52 -27.08 7.24
C ASP A 212 7.47 -25.94 6.80
N THR A 213 8.72 -25.95 7.26
CA THR A 213 9.76 -25.01 6.82
C THR A 213 9.98 -25.07 5.32
N ARG A 214 10.08 -26.30 4.78
CA ARG A 214 10.27 -26.54 3.35
C ARG A 214 9.10 -25.99 2.53
N ARG A 215 7.86 -26.20 2.97
CA ARG A 215 6.66 -25.66 2.32
C ARG A 215 6.63 -24.14 2.32
N ALA A 216 6.96 -23.53 3.45
CA ALA A 216 7.01 -22.07 3.57
C ALA A 216 8.08 -21.48 2.65
N LEU A 217 9.32 -22.01 2.68
CA LEU A 217 10.41 -21.58 1.81
C LEU A 217 10.08 -21.75 0.33
N LEU A 218 9.46 -22.88 -0.07
CA LEU A 218 9.05 -23.12 -1.45
C LEU A 218 8.02 -22.08 -1.91
N ARG A 219 7.02 -21.79 -1.08
CA ARG A 219 6.00 -20.78 -1.38
C ARG A 219 6.63 -19.40 -1.59
N PHE A 220 7.49 -18.96 -0.68
CA PHE A 220 8.14 -17.65 -0.80
C PHE A 220 9.08 -17.57 -2.00
N ALA A 221 9.85 -18.63 -2.29
CA ALA A 221 10.70 -18.68 -3.48
C ALA A 221 9.87 -18.60 -4.78
N ALA A 222 8.71 -19.28 -4.81
CA ALA A 222 7.79 -19.23 -5.93
C ALA A 222 7.16 -17.83 -6.11
N GLU A 223 6.69 -17.21 -5.02
CA GLU A 223 6.12 -15.85 -5.03
C GLU A 223 7.13 -14.77 -5.45
N ARG A 224 8.44 -15.02 -5.28
CA ARG A 224 9.51 -14.16 -5.80
C ARG A 224 9.90 -14.45 -7.24
N GLY A 225 9.48 -15.59 -7.80
CA GLY A 225 9.82 -16.01 -9.15
C GLY A 225 11.26 -16.53 -9.31
N ASN A 226 11.92 -16.89 -8.20
CA ASN A 226 13.30 -17.41 -8.22
C ASN A 226 13.30 -18.92 -8.48
N LEU A 227 13.51 -19.31 -9.74
CA LEU A 227 13.49 -20.71 -10.17
C LEU A 227 14.58 -21.55 -9.49
N ASP A 228 15.78 -21.01 -9.35
CA ASP A 228 16.90 -21.74 -8.75
C ASP A 228 16.61 -22.06 -7.28
N MET A 229 16.01 -21.11 -6.55
CA MET A 229 15.60 -21.38 -5.17
C MET A 229 14.44 -22.35 -5.06
N VAL A 230 13.47 -22.26 -5.97
CA VAL A 230 12.39 -23.25 -6.03
C VAL A 230 12.96 -24.65 -6.26
N ARG A 231 13.92 -24.81 -7.18
CA ARG A 231 14.58 -26.09 -7.44
C ARG A 231 15.42 -26.57 -6.27
N LEU A 232 16.19 -25.70 -5.65
CA LEU A 232 17.02 -26.05 -4.49
C LEU A 232 16.14 -26.53 -3.35
N VAL A 233 15.13 -25.75 -2.92
CA VAL A 233 14.23 -26.14 -1.83
C VAL A 233 13.45 -27.41 -2.19
N TRP A 234 13.03 -27.57 -3.45
CA TRP A 234 12.30 -28.76 -3.89
C TRP A 234 13.15 -30.03 -3.88
N ASN A 235 14.44 -29.94 -4.20
CA ASN A 235 15.35 -31.08 -4.29
C ASN A 235 16.18 -31.32 -3.03
N HIS A 236 16.27 -30.35 -2.12
CA HIS A 236 17.11 -30.44 -0.92
C HIS A 236 16.70 -31.60 0.01
N ASP A 237 17.62 -32.52 0.25
CA ASP A 237 17.48 -33.59 1.25
C ASP A 237 16.09 -34.27 1.28
N THR A 238 15.65 -34.76 0.12
CA THR A 238 14.39 -35.50 0.00
C THR A 238 14.40 -36.85 0.71
N GLU A 239 15.59 -37.36 1.06
CA GLU A 239 15.76 -38.60 1.81
C GLU A 239 15.35 -38.42 3.28
N VAL A 240 15.79 -37.33 3.91
CA VAL A 240 15.45 -37.03 5.32
C VAL A 240 14.05 -36.45 5.47
N CYS A 241 13.60 -35.61 4.54
CA CYS A 241 12.28 -34.97 4.60
C CYS A 241 11.49 -35.14 3.28
N PRO A 242 10.90 -36.31 3.02
CA PRO A 242 10.25 -36.62 1.74
C PRO A 242 8.93 -35.87 1.56
N TRP A 243 8.64 -35.49 0.30
CA TRP A 243 7.33 -34.97 -0.08
C TRP A 243 6.27 -36.09 -0.09
N VAL A 244 5.22 -35.95 0.72
CA VAL A 244 4.12 -36.93 0.79
C VAL A 244 2.97 -36.51 -0.14
N PHE A 245 2.71 -37.26 -1.21
CA PHE A 245 1.56 -37.04 -2.12
C PHE A 245 0.59 -38.21 -2.06
N VAL A 246 -0.70 -37.93 -1.86
CA VAL A 246 -1.77 -38.93 -1.78
C VAL A 246 -2.96 -38.45 -2.61
N ARG A 247 -3.57 -39.35 -3.40
CA ARG A 247 -4.65 -39.02 -4.36
C ARG A 247 -5.92 -38.47 -3.70
N PHE A 248 -6.23 -38.95 -2.49
CA PHE A 248 -7.37 -38.50 -1.68
C PHE A 248 -6.91 -38.28 -0.24
N PRO A 249 -6.21 -37.17 0.02
CA PRO A 249 -5.63 -36.96 1.33
C PRO A 249 -6.73 -36.54 2.31
N ARG A 250 -6.71 -37.10 3.52
CA ARG A 250 -7.59 -36.66 4.62
C ARG A 250 -7.25 -35.21 5.00
N GLU A 251 -8.25 -34.43 5.40
CA GLU A 251 -8.01 -33.09 5.93
C GLU A 251 -6.96 -33.11 7.04
N GLY A 252 -6.08 -32.10 7.04
CA GLY A 252 -4.97 -32.00 8.00
C GLY A 252 -3.74 -32.87 7.69
N SER A 253 -3.83 -33.89 6.81
CA SER A 253 -2.69 -34.76 6.46
C SER A 253 -1.62 -34.06 5.60
N GLU A 254 -0.39 -34.56 5.59
CA GLU A 254 0.70 -34.00 4.78
C GLU A 254 0.40 -34.01 3.27
N GLY A 255 -0.26 -35.07 2.77
CA GLY A 255 -0.74 -35.10 1.39
C GLY A 255 -1.74 -33.98 1.06
N HIS A 256 -2.59 -33.61 2.02
CA HIS A 256 -3.56 -32.53 1.85
C HIS A 256 -2.85 -31.18 1.84
N ARG A 257 -1.87 -30.98 2.74
CA ARG A 257 -1.05 -29.76 2.81
C ARG A 257 -0.24 -29.56 1.53
N ASN A 258 0.38 -30.60 1.00
CA ASN A 258 1.15 -30.55 -0.24
C ASN A 258 0.25 -30.26 -1.46
N ASN A 259 -0.95 -30.85 -1.50
CA ASN A 259 -1.93 -30.54 -2.54
C ASN A 259 -2.37 -29.07 -2.47
N ARG A 260 -2.68 -28.55 -1.27
CA ARG A 260 -3.01 -27.14 -1.06
C ARG A 260 -1.86 -26.21 -1.43
N LEU A 261 -0.62 -26.59 -1.16
CA LEU A 261 0.57 -25.82 -1.52
C LEU A 261 0.68 -25.66 -3.04
N LEU A 262 0.67 -26.77 -3.80
CA LEU A 262 0.80 -26.71 -5.26
C LEU A 262 -0.42 -26.09 -5.95
N SER A 263 -1.62 -26.20 -5.37
CA SER A 263 -2.85 -25.65 -5.96
C SER A 263 -3.04 -24.14 -5.75
N LYS A 264 -2.31 -23.52 -4.81
CA LYS A 264 -2.46 -22.10 -4.45
C LYS A 264 -1.16 -21.30 -4.57
N MET A 265 -0.11 -21.86 -5.17
CA MET A 265 1.12 -21.09 -5.36
C MET A 265 0.96 -20.08 -6.48
N HIS A 266 1.28 -18.84 -6.17
CA HIS A 266 1.30 -17.73 -7.12
C HIS A 266 2.75 -17.38 -7.44
N THR A 267 3.02 -16.95 -8.67
CA THR A 267 4.37 -16.57 -9.06
C THR A 267 4.36 -15.49 -10.14
N PRO A 268 5.33 -14.55 -10.13
CA PRO A 268 5.56 -13.61 -11.23
C PRO A 268 6.28 -14.25 -12.42
N SER A 269 6.90 -15.42 -12.23
CA SER A 269 7.78 -16.03 -13.22
C SER A 269 7.10 -17.17 -13.95
N ARG A 270 7.06 -17.07 -15.28
CA ARG A 270 6.53 -18.14 -16.14
C ARG A 270 7.30 -19.44 -16.00
N GLN A 271 8.62 -19.36 -15.83
CA GLN A 271 9.45 -20.56 -15.68
C GLN A 271 9.15 -21.31 -14.39
N VAL A 272 8.92 -20.56 -13.29
CA VAL A 272 8.49 -21.15 -12.02
C VAL A 272 7.09 -21.76 -12.18
N PHE A 273 6.18 -21.05 -12.85
CA PHE A 273 4.84 -21.57 -13.11
C PHE A 273 4.86 -22.89 -13.88
N ASP A 274 5.62 -22.96 -14.98
CA ASP A 274 5.76 -24.16 -15.80
C ASP A 274 6.32 -25.33 -14.98
N PHE A 275 7.36 -25.08 -14.18
CA PHE A 275 7.92 -26.08 -13.26
C PHE A 275 6.89 -26.58 -12.24
N LEU A 276 6.11 -25.68 -11.63
CA LEU A 276 5.06 -26.08 -10.69
C LEU A 276 3.96 -26.89 -11.37
N MET A 277 3.59 -26.56 -12.61
CA MET A 277 2.62 -27.32 -13.39
C MET A 277 3.13 -28.72 -13.74
N GLU A 278 4.40 -28.88 -14.09
CA GLU A 278 5.05 -30.18 -14.27
C GLU A 278 4.98 -31.03 -13.00
N LEU A 279 5.26 -30.43 -11.84
CA LEU A 279 5.15 -31.11 -10.54
C LEU A 279 3.72 -31.56 -10.24
N ARG A 280 2.73 -30.70 -10.52
CA ARG A 280 1.31 -31.06 -10.37
C ARG A 280 0.92 -32.24 -11.24
N HIS A 281 1.37 -32.25 -12.50
CA HIS A 281 1.12 -33.35 -13.43
C HIS A 281 1.79 -34.65 -12.94
N LYS A 282 3.06 -34.58 -12.54
CA LYS A 282 3.83 -35.73 -12.05
C LYS A 282 3.22 -36.38 -10.81
N HIS A 283 2.71 -35.57 -9.89
CA HIS A 283 2.17 -36.03 -8.61
C HIS A 283 0.64 -36.13 -8.57
N CYS A 284 -0.04 -36.03 -9.73
CA CYS A 284 -1.49 -36.16 -9.88
C CYS A 284 -2.30 -35.27 -8.92
N VAL A 285 -1.85 -34.03 -8.70
CA VAL A 285 -2.41 -33.12 -7.70
C VAL A 285 -3.63 -32.39 -8.28
N GLY A 286 -4.81 -32.97 -8.11
CA GLY A 286 -6.11 -32.40 -8.51
C GLY A 286 -6.34 -32.38 -10.03
N LYS A 287 -7.56 -32.01 -10.45
CA LYS A 287 -7.90 -31.78 -11.86
C LYS A 287 -7.11 -30.57 -12.42
N SER A 288 -7.11 -30.43 -13.74
CA SER A 288 -6.71 -29.19 -14.41
C SER A 288 -7.44 -28.00 -13.80
N PHE A 289 -6.75 -26.87 -13.65
CA PHE A 289 -7.38 -25.65 -13.16
C PHE A 289 -8.50 -25.21 -14.13
N GLY A 290 -9.63 -24.80 -13.59
CA GLY A 290 -10.73 -24.21 -14.33
C GLY A 290 -10.63 -22.68 -14.37
N PRO A 291 -11.57 -22.02 -15.08
CA PRO A 291 -11.65 -20.55 -15.15
C PRO A 291 -11.59 -19.90 -13.77
N TRP A 292 -12.24 -20.50 -12.77
CA TRP A 292 -12.26 -19.98 -11.40
C TRP A 292 -10.87 -19.80 -10.79
N GLN A 293 -10.03 -20.84 -10.85
CA GLN A 293 -8.68 -20.79 -10.30
C GLN A 293 -7.78 -19.83 -11.10
N TRP A 294 -7.95 -19.76 -12.42
CA TRP A 294 -7.20 -18.82 -13.25
C TRP A 294 -7.52 -17.37 -12.90
N THR A 295 -8.78 -17.06 -12.63
CA THR A 295 -9.19 -15.73 -12.16
C THR A 295 -8.67 -15.43 -10.75
N GLU A 296 -8.64 -16.40 -9.84
CA GLU A 296 -8.01 -16.24 -8.51
C GLU A 296 -6.53 -15.82 -8.68
N PHE A 297 -5.81 -16.44 -9.62
CA PHE A 297 -4.42 -16.08 -9.91
C PHE A 297 -4.31 -14.73 -10.61
N LEU A 298 -5.25 -14.37 -11.48
CA LEU A 298 -5.32 -13.06 -12.11
C LEU A 298 -5.52 -11.94 -11.08
N VAL A 299 -6.41 -12.13 -10.10
CA VAL A 299 -6.60 -11.19 -8.99
C VAL A 299 -5.29 -11.01 -8.21
N ARG A 300 -4.57 -12.10 -7.92
CA ARG A 300 -3.25 -11.99 -7.28
C ARG A 300 -2.27 -11.19 -8.13
N CYS A 301 -2.25 -11.42 -9.45
CA CYS A 301 -1.44 -10.61 -10.37
C CYS A 301 -1.84 -9.14 -10.32
N ALA A 302 -3.14 -8.82 -10.17
CA ALA A 302 -3.62 -7.45 -10.03
C ALA A 302 -3.15 -6.75 -8.74
N ILE A 303 -3.04 -7.49 -7.63
CA ILE A 303 -2.48 -6.99 -6.37
C ILE A 303 -0.99 -6.64 -6.53
N GLU A 304 -0.24 -7.60 -7.07
CA GLU A 304 1.23 -7.54 -7.10
C GLU A 304 1.78 -6.76 -8.31
N GLY A 305 1.00 -6.63 -9.38
CA GLY A 305 1.38 -5.95 -10.63
C GLY A 305 2.07 -6.85 -11.66
N TRP A 306 1.85 -8.17 -11.64
CA TRP A 306 2.52 -9.13 -12.53
C TRP A 306 1.86 -9.21 -13.91
N THR A 307 2.16 -8.26 -14.80
CA THR A 307 1.50 -8.13 -16.12
C THR A 307 1.70 -9.35 -17.01
N ASP A 308 2.92 -9.87 -17.10
CA ASP A 308 3.23 -11.00 -17.98
C ASP A 308 2.45 -12.25 -17.62
N MET A 309 2.36 -12.54 -16.31
CA MET A 309 1.58 -13.66 -15.78
C MET A 309 0.07 -13.40 -15.90
N ALA A 310 -0.40 -12.17 -15.69
CA ALA A 310 -1.79 -11.81 -15.93
C ALA A 310 -2.21 -12.12 -17.38
N SER A 311 -1.43 -11.67 -18.38
CA SER A 311 -1.69 -12.02 -19.79
C SER A 311 -1.66 -13.52 -20.04
N HIS A 312 -0.80 -14.26 -19.34
CA HIS A 312 -0.76 -15.72 -19.46
C HIS A 312 -2.03 -16.37 -18.90
N TYR A 313 -2.48 -15.97 -17.71
CA TYR A 313 -3.71 -16.50 -17.11
C TYR A 313 -4.96 -16.16 -17.92
N ILE A 314 -5.05 -14.96 -18.49
CA ILE A 314 -6.15 -14.60 -19.41
C ILE A 314 -6.17 -15.53 -20.63
N LYS A 315 -5.01 -15.85 -21.22
CA LYS A 315 -4.92 -16.83 -22.33
C LYS A 315 -5.33 -18.24 -21.93
N LEU A 316 -5.18 -18.61 -20.67
CA LEU A 316 -5.61 -19.90 -20.12
C LEU A 316 -7.11 -19.95 -19.77
N GLY A 317 -7.83 -18.83 -19.92
CA GLY A 317 -9.27 -18.73 -19.65
C GLY A 317 -9.61 -18.09 -18.32
N ALA A 318 -8.76 -17.22 -17.76
CA ALA A 318 -9.15 -16.36 -16.64
C ALA A 318 -10.21 -15.34 -17.07
N GLU A 319 -11.23 -15.15 -16.23
CA GLU A 319 -12.27 -14.14 -16.43
C GLU A 319 -11.73 -12.76 -16.05
N VAL A 320 -11.73 -11.84 -17.01
CA VAL A 320 -11.12 -10.50 -16.87
C VAL A 320 -11.90 -9.62 -15.87
N ASP A 321 -13.22 -9.74 -15.87
CA ASP A 321 -14.13 -9.00 -14.98
C ASP A 321 -14.30 -9.64 -13.60
N GLY A 322 -13.69 -10.81 -13.36
CA GLY A 322 -13.99 -11.63 -12.19
C GLY A 322 -15.26 -12.46 -12.38
N PHE A 323 -15.73 -13.10 -11.31
CA PHE A 323 -17.02 -13.81 -11.31
C PHE A 323 -18.08 -12.98 -10.61
N SER A 324 -19.27 -12.86 -11.21
CA SER A 324 -20.42 -12.31 -10.52
C SER A 324 -21.01 -13.35 -9.55
N MET A 325 -21.81 -12.92 -8.57
CA MET A 325 -22.52 -13.85 -7.68
C MET A 325 -23.41 -14.85 -8.46
N ILE A 326 -23.89 -14.45 -9.65
CA ILE A 326 -24.73 -15.28 -10.53
C ILE A 326 -23.88 -16.38 -11.18
N ASP A 327 -22.65 -16.08 -11.59
CA ASP A 327 -21.74 -17.06 -12.20
C ASP A 327 -21.28 -18.11 -11.19
N ILE A 328 -21.06 -17.69 -9.94
CA ILE A 328 -20.70 -18.55 -8.80
C ILE A 328 -21.83 -19.55 -8.48
N SER A 329 -23.10 -19.16 -8.69
CA SER A 329 -24.26 -20.03 -8.45
C SER A 329 -24.40 -21.16 -9.48
N ASN A 330 -23.76 -21.03 -10.65
CA ASN A 330 -23.83 -22.03 -11.72
C ASN A 330 -22.62 -22.99 -11.75
N ASP A 331 -21.57 -22.75 -10.96
CA ASP A 331 -20.41 -23.64 -10.83
C ASP A 331 -20.46 -24.45 -9.51
N PRO A 332 -20.65 -25.79 -9.58
CA PRO A 332 -20.67 -26.65 -8.40
C PRO A 332 -19.41 -26.60 -7.53
N GLU A 333 -18.23 -26.29 -8.09
CA GLU A 333 -16.98 -26.15 -7.32
C GLU A 333 -16.89 -24.79 -6.60
N ALA A 334 -17.57 -23.75 -7.10
CA ALA A 334 -17.59 -22.41 -6.51
C ALA A 334 -18.62 -22.27 -5.38
N GLN A 335 -19.73 -23.02 -5.45
CA GLN A 335 -20.79 -23.03 -4.43
C GLN A 335 -20.29 -23.45 -3.03
N HIS A 336 -19.33 -24.38 -2.95
CA HIS A 336 -18.84 -24.90 -1.65
C HIS A 336 -17.79 -24.03 -0.95
N LYS A 337 -17.32 -22.97 -1.61
CA LYS A 337 -16.31 -22.02 -1.10
C LYS A 337 -16.89 -20.64 -0.76
N LEU A 338 -18.22 -20.55 -0.59
CA LEU A 338 -18.95 -19.36 -0.12
C LEU A 338 -18.49 -18.95 1.30
N SER A 339 -17.38 -18.23 1.37
CA SER A 339 -17.23 -17.14 2.34
C SER A 339 -17.79 -15.91 1.62
N TRP A 340 -18.88 -15.36 2.13
CA TRP A 340 -19.66 -14.27 1.52
C TRP A 340 -18.93 -12.91 1.45
N GLU A 341 -17.61 -12.90 1.34
CA GLU A 341 -16.82 -11.68 1.33
C GLU A 341 -16.00 -11.64 0.05
N TRP A 342 -16.50 -10.86 -0.91
CA TRP A 342 -15.70 -10.22 -1.95
C TRP A 342 -15.15 -11.18 -3.02
N CYS A 343 -15.78 -11.22 -4.21
CA CYS A 343 -15.05 -11.61 -5.42
C CYS A 343 -14.45 -10.32 -6.00
N PRO A 344 -13.18 -10.00 -5.71
CA PRO A 344 -12.60 -8.76 -6.17
C PRO A 344 -12.49 -8.74 -7.69
N GLN A 345 -13.09 -7.73 -8.33
CA GLN A 345 -12.84 -7.48 -9.74
C GLN A 345 -11.35 -7.13 -9.93
N PRO A 346 -10.60 -7.82 -10.81
CA PRO A 346 -9.16 -7.59 -10.99
C PRO A 346 -8.84 -6.11 -11.26
N LEU A 347 -9.69 -5.42 -12.02
CA LEU A 347 -9.53 -4.00 -12.35
C LEU A 347 -9.61 -3.10 -11.10
N ILE A 348 -10.62 -3.28 -10.25
CA ILE A 348 -10.76 -2.50 -9.00
C ILE A 348 -9.53 -2.68 -8.12
N VAL A 349 -9.02 -3.91 -8.02
CA VAL A 349 -7.82 -4.21 -7.22
C VAL A 349 -6.58 -3.53 -7.79
N ALA A 350 -6.36 -3.63 -9.09
CA ALA A 350 -5.23 -2.99 -9.76
C ALA A 350 -5.25 -1.46 -9.55
N VAL A 351 -6.45 -0.86 -9.64
CA VAL A 351 -6.67 0.57 -9.36
C VAL A 351 -6.39 0.89 -7.89
N GLY A 352 -6.98 0.16 -6.93
CA GLY A 352 -6.73 0.39 -5.50
C GLY A 352 -5.24 0.28 -5.11
N LYS A 353 -4.46 -0.50 -5.87
CA LYS A 353 -3.00 -0.64 -5.71
C LYS A 353 -2.16 0.31 -6.57
N GLY A 354 -2.77 1.09 -7.45
CA GLY A 354 -2.07 2.04 -8.32
C GLY A 354 -1.22 1.37 -9.40
N ARG A 355 -1.57 0.15 -9.82
CA ARG A 355 -0.81 -0.64 -10.79
C ARG A 355 -1.17 -0.21 -12.22
N ARG A 356 -0.61 0.93 -12.67
CA ARG A 356 -0.92 1.53 -13.97
C ARG A 356 -0.84 0.55 -15.15
N ASP A 357 0.25 -0.19 -15.26
CA ASP A 357 0.48 -1.09 -16.41
C ASP A 357 -0.47 -2.29 -16.37
N MET A 358 -0.84 -2.74 -15.18
CA MET A 358 -1.87 -3.77 -14.98
C MET A 358 -3.26 -3.26 -15.35
N VAL A 359 -3.62 -2.03 -14.96
CA VAL A 359 -4.88 -1.39 -15.36
C VAL A 359 -4.97 -1.35 -16.88
N LYS A 360 -3.92 -0.87 -17.56
CA LYS A 360 -3.86 -0.82 -19.01
C LYS A 360 -4.03 -2.21 -19.65
N LEU A 361 -3.37 -3.22 -19.09
CA LEU A 361 -3.48 -4.61 -19.56
C LEU A 361 -4.92 -5.12 -19.45
N LEU A 362 -5.55 -4.96 -18.28
CA LEU A 362 -6.92 -5.42 -18.05
C LEU A 362 -7.92 -4.71 -18.96
N LEU A 363 -7.79 -3.40 -19.14
CA LEU A 363 -8.63 -2.61 -20.05
C LEU A 363 -8.48 -3.06 -21.51
N ASN A 364 -7.26 -3.31 -21.97
CA ASN A 364 -7.00 -3.84 -23.32
C ASN A 364 -7.60 -5.24 -23.52
N HIS A 365 -7.81 -5.99 -22.45
CA HIS A 365 -8.46 -7.29 -22.45
C HIS A 365 -9.98 -7.21 -22.20
N GLY A 366 -10.57 -6.01 -22.24
CA GLY A 366 -12.02 -5.81 -22.20
C GLY A 366 -12.62 -5.67 -20.80
N ALA A 367 -11.81 -5.40 -19.77
CA ALA A 367 -12.33 -5.18 -18.42
C ALA A 367 -13.36 -4.04 -18.38
N SER A 368 -14.51 -4.31 -17.79
CA SER A 368 -15.60 -3.36 -17.62
C SER A 368 -15.26 -2.28 -16.58
N VAL A 369 -15.40 -1.00 -16.98
CA VAL A 369 -15.19 0.12 -16.07
C VAL A 369 -16.52 0.48 -15.38
N ASN A 370 -16.62 0.20 -14.08
CA ASN A 370 -17.76 0.62 -13.28
C ASN A 370 -17.47 1.87 -12.43
N GLY A 371 -18.52 2.46 -11.84
CA GLY A 371 -18.40 3.65 -11.01
C GLY A 371 -17.49 3.47 -9.80
N LEU A 372 -17.49 2.28 -9.19
CA LEU A 372 -16.64 1.96 -8.05
C LEU A 372 -15.15 2.02 -8.42
N THR A 373 -14.79 1.57 -9.62
CA THR A 373 -13.42 1.62 -10.16
C THR A 373 -12.94 3.07 -10.26
N LEU A 374 -13.77 3.95 -10.87
CA LEU A 374 -13.43 5.37 -11.00
C LEU A 374 -13.33 6.06 -9.63
N GLN A 375 -14.31 5.85 -8.75
CA GLN A 375 -14.29 6.40 -7.40
C GLN A 375 -13.05 5.97 -6.62
N THR A 376 -12.62 4.72 -6.78
CA THR A 376 -11.39 4.21 -6.15
C THR A 376 -10.17 4.94 -6.68
N ALA A 377 -10.04 5.12 -7.99
CA ALA A 377 -8.92 5.86 -8.59
C ALA A 377 -8.83 7.30 -8.06
N ILE A 378 -9.96 7.99 -7.97
CA ILE A 378 -10.06 9.35 -7.40
C ILE A 378 -9.73 9.33 -5.89
N THR A 379 -10.25 8.36 -5.15
CA THR A 379 -9.97 8.19 -3.71
C THR A 379 -8.49 7.88 -3.44
N CYS A 380 -7.77 7.32 -4.41
CA CYS A 380 -6.33 7.10 -4.31
C CYS A 380 -5.49 8.23 -4.92
N GLY A 381 -6.11 9.24 -5.54
CA GLY A 381 -5.39 10.37 -6.18
C GLY A 381 -4.64 10.00 -7.45
N GLN A 382 -5.06 8.94 -8.15
CA GLN A 382 -4.34 8.38 -9.28
C GLN A 382 -4.80 8.99 -10.60
N ILE A 383 -4.35 10.22 -10.89
CA ILE A 383 -4.81 11.02 -12.03
C ILE A 383 -4.61 10.31 -13.37
N GLU A 384 -3.44 9.69 -13.60
CA GLU A 384 -3.16 8.93 -14.83
C GLU A 384 -4.10 7.73 -15.00
N ILE A 385 -4.43 7.03 -13.92
CA ILE A 385 -5.36 5.90 -13.95
C ILE A 385 -6.78 6.39 -14.23
N VAL A 386 -7.19 7.52 -13.67
CA VAL A 386 -8.47 8.15 -14.01
C VAL A 386 -8.56 8.46 -15.50
N GLU A 387 -7.51 9.05 -16.09
CA GLU A 387 -7.48 9.33 -17.52
C GLU A 387 -7.64 8.05 -18.36
N MET A 388 -6.90 6.99 -18.05
CA MET A 388 -7.01 5.70 -18.74
C MET A 388 -8.43 5.10 -18.66
N LEU A 389 -9.05 5.16 -17.48
CA LEU A 389 -10.41 4.65 -17.26
C LEU A 389 -11.45 5.45 -18.07
N LEU A 390 -11.31 6.77 -18.16
CA LEU A 390 -12.20 7.64 -18.93
C LEU A 390 -12.08 7.43 -20.44
N GLN A 391 -10.92 6.95 -20.92
CA GLN A 391 -10.72 6.63 -22.34
C GLN A 391 -11.36 5.29 -22.76
N HIS A 392 -11.55 4.33 -21.83
CA HIS A 392 -11.93 2.95 -22.15
C HIS A 392 -13.44 2.64 -22.01
N GLY A 393 -14.31 3.65 -22.05
CA GLY A 393 -15.76 3.46 -21.98
C GLY A 393 -16.22 3.23 -20.54
N PHE A 394 -16.63 4.32 -19.90
CA PHE A 394 -17.07 4.35 -18.51
C PHE A 394 -18.55 4.75 -18.44
N ASP A 395 -19.29 4.23 -17.46
CA ASP A 395 -20.70 4.59 -17.25
C ASP A 395 -20.86 6.02 -16.71
N PHE A 396 -21.30 6.94 -17.58
CA PHE A 396 -21.58 8.35 -17.28
C PHE A 396 -22.50 8.55 -16.07
N LYS A 397 -23.35 7.57 -15.72
CA LYS A 397 -24.22 7.63 -14.53
C LYS A 397 -23.45 7.75 -13.22
N THR A 398 -22.16 7.47 -13.22
CA THR A 398 -21.34 7.47 -12.01
C THR A 398 -20.52 8.76 -11.86
N ILE A 399 -20.53 9.66 -12.86
CA ILE A 399 -19.95 11.02 -12.78
C ILE A 399 -20.54 11.86 -11.63
N PRO A 400 -21.86 11.87 -11.39
CA PRO A 400 -22.45 12.71 -10.33
C PRO A 400 -21.91 12.42 -8.92
N SER A 401 -21.39 11.21 -8.67
CA SER A 401 -20.74 10.86 -7.40
C SER A 401 -19.22 11.04 -7.42
N ALA A 402 -18.58 10.87 -8.58
CA ALA A 402 -17.14 11.03 -8.75
C ALA A 402 -16.68 12.50 -8.79
N LEU A 403 -17.48 13.39 -9.38
CA LEU A 403 -17.10 14.79 -9.60
C LEU A 403 -16.99 15.61 -8.29
N PRO A 404 -17.94 15.54 -7.34
CA PRO A 404 -17.79 16.18 -6.02
C PRO A 404 -16.57 15.70 -5.25
N LEU A 405 -16.26 14.40 -5.36
CA LEU A 405 -15.10 13.81 -4.70
C LEU A 405 -13.77 14.33 -5.29
N ALA A 406 -13.69 14.48 -6.61
CA ALA A 406 -12.51 15.05 -7.27
C ALA A 406 -12.32 16.54 -6.91
N ALA A 407 -13.41 17.32 -6.87
CA ALA A 407 -13.39 18.74 -6.51
C ALA A 407 -12.98 18.96 -5.05
N GLN A 408 -13.55 18.21 -4.10
CA GLN A 408 -13.21 18.29 -2.68
C GLN A 408 -11.72 18.01 -2.42
N ARG A 409 -11.09 17.18 -3.26
CA ARG A 409 -9.68 16.84 -3.18
C ARG A 409 -8.76 17.78 -3.96
N GLY A 410 -9.32 18.76 -4.67
CA GLY A 410 -8.56 19.70 -5.49
C GLY A 410 -7.97 19.08 -6.75
N TYR A 411 -8.50 17.97 -7.25
CA TYR A 411 -8.01 17.30 -8.46
C TYR A 411 -8.56 17.96 -9.72
N LYS A 412 -8.14 19.21 -9.95
CA LYS A 412 -8.63 20.09 -11.03
C LYS A 412 -8.57 19.45 -12.42
N LEU A 413 -7.50 18.74 -12.74
CA LEU A 413 -7.38 18.02 -14.01
C LEU A 413 -8.45 16.92 -14.16
N VAL A 414 -8.72 16.17 -13.08
CA VAL A 414 -9.77 15.16 -13.06
C VAL A 414 -11.16 15.79 -13.19
N VAL A 415 -11.40 16.92 -12.52
CA VAL A 415 -12.66 17.68 -12.65
C VAL A 415 -12.89 18.10 -14.10
N ARG A 416 -11.86 18.63 -14.78
CA ARG A 416 -11.94 18.96 -16.22
C ARG A 416 -12.31 17.75 -17.06
N MET A 417 -11.55 16.66 -16.92
CA MET A 417 -11.78 15.44 -17.71
C MET A 417 -13.18 14.85 -17.48
N LEU A 418 -13.67 14.87 -16.25
CA LEU A 418 -15.01 14.37 -15.93
C LEU A 418 -16.12 15.26 -16.51
N LEU A 419 -15.95 16.59 -16.48
CA LEU A 419 -16.91 17.53 -17.06
C LEU A 419 -16.96 17.43 -18.59
N GLU A 420 -15.81 17.35 -19.26
CA GLU A 420 -15.72 17.19 -20.72
C GLU A 420 -16.42 15.92 -21.22
N LYS A 421 -16.50 14.88 -20.37
CA LYS A 421 -17.16 13.62 -20.68
C LYS A 421 -18.59 13.56 -20.17
N CYS A 422 -19.06 14.49 -19.34
CA CYS A 422 -20.40 14.41 -18.73
C CYS A 422 -21.46 15.02 -19.66
N PRO A 423 -22.49 14.26 -20.08
CA PRO A 423 -23.61 14.83 -20.84
C PRO A 423 -24.45 15.84 -20.03
N ASP A 424 -24.48 15.72 -18.69
CA ASP A 424 -25.19 16.62 -17.76
C ASP A 424 -24.24 17.59 -17.03
N ALA A 425 -23.11 17.97 -17.66
CA ALA A 425 -22.05 18.74 -17.01
C ALA A 425 -22.55 19.99 -16.27
N GLU A 426 -23.49 20.73 -16.87
CA GLU A 426 -24.06 21.97 -16.31
C GLU A 426 -24.76 21.74 -14.95
N ARG A 427 -25.62 20.72 -14.86
CA ARG A 427 -26.39 20.41 -13.65
C ARG A 427 -25.47 19.96 -12.51
N VAL A 428 -24.44 19.18 -12.82
CA VAL A 428 -23.49 18.70 -11.80
C VAL A 428 -22.52 19.82 -11.39
N ALA A 429 -22.11 20.67 -12.33
CA ALA A 429 -21.24 21.82 -12.07
C ALA A 429 -21.90 22.86 -11.14
N GLY A 430 -23.21 23.10 -11.26
CA GLY A 430 -23.93 24.06 -10.43
C GLY A 430 -23.80 23.79 -8.92
N GLY A 431 -23.95 22.54 -8.48
CA GLY A 431 -23.78 22.17 -7.08
C GLY A 431 -22.33 22.32 -6.57
N LEU A 432 -21.36 22.12 -7.46
CA LEU A 432 -19.92 22.27 -7.17
C LEU A 432 -19.45 23.72 -7.14
N LEU A 433 -20.13 24.61 -7.86
CA LEU A 433 -19.78 26.02 -7.96
C LEU A 433 -19.94 26.72 -6.60
N VAL A 434 -21.03 26.41 -5.88
CA VAL A 434 -21.26 26.87 -4.50
C VAL A 434 -20.11 26.42 -3.58
N GLN A 435 -19.66 25.18 -3.72
CA GLN A 435 -18.55 24.65 -2.93
C GLN A 435 -17.21 25.31 -3.29
N ALA A 436 -16.95 25.61 -4.56
CA ALA A 436 -15.74 26.31 -5.00
C ALA A 436 -15.67 27.73 -4.42
N VAL A 437 -16.82 28.43 -4.35
CA VAL A 437 -16.94 29.74 -3.73
C VAL A 437 -16.66 29.68 -2.23
N GLN A 438 -17.27 28.75 -1.50
CA GLN A 438 -17.00 28.54 -0.06
C GLN A 438 -15.54 28.22 0.26
N LEU A 439 -14.81 27.63 -0.69
CA LEU A 439 -13.41 27.26 -0.53
C LEU A 439 -12.42 28.31 -1.04
N GLU A 440 -12.91 29.42 -1.62
CA GLU A 440 -12.12 30.43 -2.31
C GLU A 440 -11.18 29.83 -3.40
N ASP A 441 -11.61 28.78 -4.11
CA ASP A 441 -10.80 28.16 -5.18
C ASP A 441 -11.09 28.80 -6.55
N GLU A 442 -10.37 29.89 -6.86
CA GLU A 442 -10.52 30.67 -8.11
C GLU A 442 -10.32 29.83 -9.37
N GLU A 443 -9.35 28.91 -9.34
CA GLU A 443 -9.06 28.06 -10.50
C GLU A 443 -10.13 26.99 -10.71
N LEU A 444 -10.65 26.39 -9.63
CA LEU A 444 -11.77 25.45 -9.73
C LEU A 444 -13.05 26.16 -10.19
N PHE A 445 -13.29 27.36 -9.67
CA PHE A 445 -14.38 28.22 -10.10
C PHE A 445 -14.30 28.52 -11.61
N GLY A 446 -13.16 29.03 -12.08
CA GLY A 446 -12.94 29.29 -13.50
C GLY A 446 -13.08 28.04 -14.38
N LEU A 447 -12.62 26.88 -13.90
CA LEU A 447 -12.75 25.61 -14.61
C LEU A 447 -14.20 25.14 -14.71
N LEU A 448 -14.97 25.22 -13.63
CA LEU A 448 -16.39 24.86 -13.60
C LEU A 448 -17.21 25.75 -14.54
N VAL A 449 -16.91 27.04 -14.58
CA VAL A 449 -17.58 27.99 -15.46
C VAL A 449 -17.21 27.76 -16.93
N ASN A 450 -15.93 27.57 -17.23
CA ASN A 450 -15.46 27.39 -18.60
C ASN A 450 -15.90 26.05 -19.23
N VAL A 451 -15.88 24.96 -18.46
CA VAL A 451 -16.19 23.61 -18.99
C VAL A 451 -17.67 23.26 -18.77
N GLY A 452 -18.30 23.76 -17.72
CA GLY A 452 -19.72 23.58 -17.43
C GLY A 452 -20.67 24.47 -18.23
N GLY A 453 -20.25 24.97 -19.39
CA GLY A 453 -21.12 25.66 -20.35
C GLY A 453 -21.33 27.16 -20.14
N GLY A 454 -20.62 27.82 -19.21
CA GLY A 454 -20.72 29.27 -18.98
C GLY A 454 -22.09 29.75 -18.43
N ILE A 455 -23.12 28.92 -18.46
CA ILE A 455 -24.48 29.23 -18.01
C ILE A 455 -24.64 28.71 -16.58
N VAL A 456 -24.31 29.56 -15.62
CA VAL A 456 -24.72 29.32 -14.23
C VAL A 456 -26.22 29.61 -14.15
N ALA A 457 -27.03 28.59 -13.88
CA ALA A 457 -28.46 28.78 -13.65
C ALA A 457 -28.69 29.83 -12.54
N GLU A 458 -29.64 30.74 -12.74
CA GLU A 458 -29.81 31.94 -11.90
C GLU A 458 -29.89 31.62 -10.40
N HIS A 459 -30.58 30.52 -10.05
CA HIS A 459 -30.69 30.05 -8.67
C HIS A 459 -29.33 29.69 -8.02
N VAL A 460 -28.40 29.09 -8.78
CA VAL A 460 -27.04 28.76 -8.29
C VAL A 460 -26.24 30.04 -8.08
N ARG A 461 -26.40 31.00 -8.99
CA ARG A 461 -25.72 32.31 -8.90
C ARG A 461 -26.18 33.08 -7.65
N GLU A 462 -27.48 33.19 -7.43
CA GLU A 462 -28.05 33.81 -6.24
C GLU A 462 -27.57 33.12 -4.95
N GLN A 463 -27.43 31.80 -4.97
CA GLN A 463 -26.88 31.05 -3.84
C GLN A 463 -25.40 31.37 -3.60
N CYS A 464 -24.59 31.49 -4.66
CA CYS A 464 -23.18 31.87 -4.53
C CYS A 464 -23.00 33.30 -4.02
N LEU A 465 -23.82 34.25 -4.51
CA LEU A 465 -23.80 35.63 -4.04
C LEU A 465 -24.19 35.74 -2.57
N ARG A 466 -25.19 34.97 -2.11
CA ARG A 466 -25.52 34.89 -0.67
C ARG A 466 -24.35 34.41 0.17
N VAL A 467 -23.68 33.32 -0.26
CA VAL A 467 -22.49 32.80 0.44
C VAL A 467 -21.38 33.85 0.50
N CYS A 468 -21.09 34.54 -0.62
CA CYS A 468 -20.08 35.60 -0.62
C CYS A 468 -20.41 36.73 0.35
N GLN A 469 -21.69 37.11 0.46
CA GLN A 469 -22.15 38.18 1.37
C GLN A 469 -22.15 37.76 2.83
N GLU A 470 -22.51 36.50 3.13
CA GLU A 470 -22.49 35.95 4.49
C GLU A 470 -21.05 35.75 5.01
N ASP A 471 -20.14 35.27 4.16
CA ASP A 471 -18.76 34.92 4.52
C ASP A 471 -17.73 36.03 4.24
N GLY A 472 -18.12 37.14 3.59
CA GLY A 472 -17.25 38.28 3.29
C GLY A 472 -16.22 38.04 2.19
N LEU A 473 -16.56 37.26 1.17
CA LEU A 473 -15.65 36.78 0.11
C LEU A 473 -15.53 37.77 -1.06
N GLU A 474 -14.92 38.93 -0.84
CA GLU A 474 -14.84 40.05 -1.81
C GLU A 474 -14.20 39.64 -3.16
N SER A 475 -13.16 38.79 -3.14
CA SER A 475 -12.48 38.30 -4.35
C SER A 475 -13.40 37.44 -5.23
N MET A 476 -14.21 36.57 -4.60
CA MET A 476 -15.15 35.70 -5.31
C MET A 476 -16.38 36.44 -5.79
N GLU A 477 -16.85 37.41 -5.03
CA GLU A 477 -17.94 38.28 -5.46
C GLU A 477 -17.58 39.06 -6.72
N LYS A 478 -16.33 39.55 -6.81
CA LYS A 478 -15.83 40.22 -8.01
C LYS A 478 -15.84 39.28 -9.23
N LEU A 479 -15.35 38.05 -9.09
CA LEU A 479 -15.35 37.05 -10.17
C LEU A 479 -16.78 36.69 -10.62
N LEU A 480 -17.72 36.54 -9.69
CA LEU A 480 -19.14 36.28 -10.00
C LEU A 480 -19.78 37.44 -10.77
N ARG A 481 -19.44 38.70 -10.43
CA ARG A 481 -19.91 39.90 -11.14
C ARG A 481 -19.25 40.06 -12.51
N GLU A 482 -17.98 39.69 -12.68
CA GLU A 482 -17.28 39.73 -13.98
C GLU A 482 -17.91 38.75 -14.99
N LEU A 483 -18.38 37.59 -14.54
CA LEU A 483 -19.13 36.65 -15.38
C LEU A 483 -20.49 37.19 -15.88
N GLN A 484 -21.07 38.17 -15.18
CA GLN A 484 -22.32 38.83 -15.57
C GLN A 484 -22.18 39.62 -16.88
N TYR A 485 -21.00 40.22 -17.12
CA TYR A 485 -20.76 41.05 -18.30
C TYR A 485 -20.40 40.24 -19.54
N ALA A 486 -19.78 39.07 -19.37
CA ALA A 486 -19.40 38.19 -20.48
C ALA A 486 -20.58 37.45 -21.16
N LEU A 487 -21.79 37.49 -20.57
CA LEU A 487 -23.00 36.85 -21.10
C LEU A 487 -23.96 37.82 -21.81
N VAL A 488 -23.63 39.12 -21.86
CA VAL A 488 -24.48 40.20 -22.40
C VAL A 488 -23.97 40.73 -23.75
N GLU A 489 -22.79 40.29 -24.21
CA GLU A 489 -22.29 40.41 -25.59
C GLU A 489 -22.49 39.09 -26.36
#